data_AF-A0A537RIX5-F1
#
_entry.id   AF-A0A537RIX5-F1
#
_cell.length_a   1.000
_cell.length_b   1.000
_cell.length_c   1.000
_cell.angle_alpha   90.00
_cell.angle_beta   90.00
_cell.angle_gamma   90.00
#
_symmetry.space_group_name_H-M   'P 1'
#
loop_
_entity.id
_entity.type
_entity.pdbx_description
1 polymer ?
#
loop_
_entity_poly.entity_id
_entity_poly.type
_entity_poly.pdbx_seq_one_letter_code
_entity_poly.pdbx_strand_id
1 'polypeptide(L)'
;MEIHAAHGYLISQFHAPFENRRTDMYGGSLENRARFGLEVLRAVKAAVAEMPVVYRLSVEDFFPGGLPFSEGRQIAVWAAQAGADALHVTARSCFRR
;
A
#
# COMPACT_ATOMS: atom_id res chain seq x y z
N MET A 1 12.44 -4.96 10.01
CA MET A 1 12.55 -4.07 8.84
C MET A 1 11.18 -3.48 8.51
N GLU A 2 11.09 -2.27 7.95
CA GLU A 2 9.81 -1.65 7.56
C GLU A 2 9.79 -1.37 6.05
N ILE A 3 8.69 -1.75 5.38
CA ILE A 3 8.39 -1.37 4.01
C ILE A 3 7.54 -0.10 4.05
N HIS A 4 8.03 0.96 3.42
CA HIS A 4 7.31 2.24 3.38
C HIS A 4 6.32 2.29 2.21
N ALA A 5 5.04 2.02 2.50
CA ALA A 5 3.93 2.04 1.56
C ALA A 5 2.89 3.13 1.89
N ALA A 6 3.38 4.29 2.33
CA ALA A 6 2.56 5.40 2.81
C ALA A 6 3.05 6.75 2.27
N HIS A 7 2.29 7.80 2.60
CA HIS A 7 2.70 9.20 2.48
C HIS A 7 2.99 9.70 1.06
N GLY A 8 2.44 9.07 0.03
CA GLY A 8 2.61 9.50 -1.37
C GLY A 8 3.95 9.11 -2.01
N TYR A 9 4.72 8.24 -1.35
CA TYR A 9 5.88 7.58 -1.97
C TYR A 9 5.45 6.43 -2.89
N LEU A 10 6.41 5.82 -3.59
CA LEU A 10 6.17 4.89 -4.69
C LEU A 10 5.01 3.90 -4.48
N ILE A 11 5.02 3.08 -3.43
CA ILE A 11 3.95 2.08 -3.22
C ILE A 11 2.61 2.77 -2.91
N SER A 12 2.63 3.88 -2.16
CA SER A 12 1.42 4.70 -1.92
C SER A 12 0.83 5.23 -3.22
N GLN A 13 1.68 5.62 -4.18
CA GLN A 13 1.24 6.10 -5.50
C GLN A 13 0.53 5.03 -6.30
N PHE A 14 0.89 3.75 -6.14
CA PHE A 14 0.16 2.66 -6.76
C PHE A 14 -1.24 2.48 -6.17
N HIS A 15 -1.41 2.68 -4.86
CA HIS A 15 -2.69 2.50 -4.18
C HIS A 15 -3.73 3.58 -4.54
N ALA A 16 -3.30 4.84 -4.65
CA ALA A 16 -4.18 5.98 -4.84
C ALA A 16 -4.70 6.09 -6.29
N PRO A 17 -6.03 6.10 -6.53
CA PRO A 17 -6.61 6.20 -7.88
C PRO A 17 -6.18 7.44 -8.67
N PHE A 18 -5.98 8.57 -7.98
CA PHE A 18 -5.57 9.82 -8.63
C PHE A 18 -4.15 9.76 -9.20
N GLU A 19 -3.23 9.09 -8.50
CA GLU A 19 -1.81 8.97 -8.86
C GLU A 19 -1.58 7.81 -9.83
N ASN A 20 -2.25 6.68 -9.63
CA ASN A 20 -2.17 5.51 -10.49
C ASN A 20 -3.31 5.47 -11.52
N ARG A 21 -3.03 6.02 -12.71
CA ARG A 21 -3.94 6.02 -13.86
C ARG A 21 -3.56 4.97 -14.92
N ARG A 22 -2.80 3.95 -14.52
CA ARG A 22 -2.39 2.87 -15.44
C ARG A 22 -3.62 2.05 -15.88
N THR A 23 -3.53 1.48 -17.06
CA THR A 23 -4.56 0.61 -17.65
C THR A 23 -4.13 -0.84 -17.75
N ASP A 24 -2.95 -1.16 -17.20
CA ASP A 24 -2.42 -2.52 -17.16
C ASP A 24 -2.78 -3.24 -15.85
N MET A 25 -2.16 -4.39 -15.60
CA MET A 25 -2.41 -5.23 -14.42
C MET A 25 -2.02 -4.60 -13.07
N TYR A 26 -1.44 -3.39 -13.08
CA TYR A 26 -1.08 -2.65 -11.87
C TYR A 26 -1.94 -1.39 -11.65
N GLY A 27 -2.94 -1.12 -12.50
CA GLY A 27 -3.87 -0.01 -12.36
C GLY A 27 -5.33 -0.43 -12.54
N GLY A 28 -6.25 0.54 -12.44
CA GLY A 28 -7.68 0.28 -12.54
C GLY A 28 -8.27 -0.20 -11.22
N SER A 29 -8.54 -1.50 -11.05
CA SER A 29 -9.19 -2.04 -9.86
C SER A 29 -8.32 -1.93 -8.60
N LEU A 30 -8.93 -2.04 -7.41
CA LEU A 30 -8.21 -2.02 -6.15
C LEU A 30 -7.16 -3.14 -6.06
N GLU A 31 -7.51 -4.35 -6.53
CA GLU A 31 -6.62 -5.51 -6.56
C GLU A 31 -5.36 -5.23 -7.38
N ASN A 32 -5.52 -4.62 -8.56
CA ASN A 32 -4.41 -4.26 -9.42
C ASN A 32 -3.54 -3.16 -8.81
N ARG A 33 -4.16 -2.14 -8.22
CA ARG A 33 -3.45 -1.05 -7.53
C ARG A 33 -2.66 -1.55 -6.31
N ALA A 34 -3.21 -2.49 -5.55
CA ALA A 34 -2.54 -3.10 -4.40
C ALA A 34 -1.45 -4.11 -4.80
N ARG A 35 -1.53 -4.66 -6.03
CA ARG A 35 -0.67 -5.76 -6.51
C ARG A 35 0.82 -5.50 -6.28
N PHE A 36 1.31 -4.35 -6.73
CA PHE A 36 2.73 -4.00 -6.65
C PHE A 36 3.23 -3.99 -5.20
N GLY A 37 2.52 -3.33 -4.28
CA GLY A 37 2.91 -3.28 -2.87
C GLY A 37 2.92 -4.66 -2.21
N LEU A 38 1.93 -5.50 -2.53
CA LEU A 38 1.85 -6.86 -2.01
C LEU A 38 2.92 -7.80 -2.58
N GLU A 39 3.30 -7.63 -3.86
CA GLU A 39 4.40 -8.38 -4.47
C GLU A 39 5.75 -8.01 -3.83
N VAL A 40 5.99 -6.72 -3.58
CA VAL A 40 7.18 -6.25 -2.85
C VAL A 40 7.21 -6.86 -1.45
N LEU A 41 6.10 -6.84 -0.72
CA LEU A 41 6.01 -7.44 0.61
C LEU A 41 6.32 -8.94 0.59
N ARG A 42 5.74 -9.72 -0.33
CA ARG A 42 6.02 -11.16 -0.44
C ARG A 42 7.49 -11.43 -0.79
N ALA A 43 8.05 -10.69 -1.75
CA ALA A 43 9.44 -10.86 -2.15
C ALA A 43 10.40 -10.54 -1.00
N VAL A 44 10.14 -9.45 -0.28
CA VAL A 44 10.89 -9.08 0.93
C VAL A 44 10.76 -10.16 2.00
N LYS A 45 9.54 -10.60 2.33
CA LYS A 45 9.34 -11.58 3.39
C LYS A 45 10.01 -12.92 3.06
N ALA A 46 10.02 -13.32 1.79
CA ALA A 46 10.77 -14.49 1.33
C ALA A 46 12.30 -14.34 1.48
N ALA A 47 12.83 -13.14 1.27
CA ALA A 47 14.26 -12.86 1.38
C ALA A 47 14.76 -12.72 2.83
N VAL A 48 13.90 -12.32 3.77
CA VAL A 48 14.25 -12.09 5.18
C VAL A 48 13.36 -12.88 6.16
N ALA A 49 13.22 -14.19 5.93
CA ALA A 49 12.29 -15.07 6.66
C ALA A 49 12.39 -14.96 8.20
N GLU A 50 13.62 -14.88 8.73
CA GLU A 50 13.89 -14.85 10.19
C GLU A 50 13.65 -13.47 10.83
N MET A 51 13.40 -12.41 10.05
CA MET A 51 13.22 -11.05 10.55
C MET A 51 11.76 -10.59 10.41
N PRO A 52 11.20 -9.92 11.44
CA PRO A 52 9.90 -9.26 11.32
C PRO A 52 9.90 -8.16 10.25
N VAL A 53 8.90 -8.18 9.39
CA VAL A 53 8.64 -7.21 8.34
C VAL A 53 7.37 -6.44 8.69
N VAL A 54 7.53 -5.14 8.92
CA VAL A 54 6.43 -4.20 9.15
C VAL A 54 6.00 -3.60 7.82
N TYR A 55 4.69 -3.55 7.56
CA TYR A 55 4.15 -2.85 6.40
C TYR A 55 3.51 -1.54 6.86
N ARG A 56 4.11 -0.40 6.46
CA ARG A 56 3.59 0.92 6.80
C ARG A 56 2.70 1.44 5.68
N LEU A 57 1.44 1.70 5.97
CA LEU A 57 0.47 2.15 4.97
C LEU A 57 -0.32 3.39 5.42
N SER A 58 -0.61 4.26 4.46
CA SER A 58 -1.66 5.29 4.60
C SER A 58 -3.02 4.62 4.39
N VAL A 59 -3.90 4.62 5.39
CA VAL A 59 -5.24 4.01 5.23
C VAL A 59 -6.25 4.95 4.58
N GLU A 60 -6.01 6.25 4.58
CA GLU A 60 -6.85 7.25 3.94
C GLU A 60 -6.04 8.51 3.62
N ASP A 61 -6.28 9.11 2.46
CA ASP A 61 -5.53 10.29 1.99
C ASP A 61 -6.22 11.63 2.27
N PHE A 62 -7.52 11.64 2.54
CA PHE A 62 -8.33 12.84 2.86
C PHE A 62 -8.37 13.93 1.76
N PHE A 63 -8.29 13.54 0.48
CA PHE A 63 -8.58 14.46 -0.63
C PHE A 63 -9.32 13.75 -1.76
N PRO A 64 -10.07 14.50 -2.61
CA PRO A 64 -10.79 13.91 -3.74
C PRO A 64 -9.88 13.14 -4.70
N GLY A 65 -10.15 11.85 -4.90
CA GLY A 65 -9.36 10.97 -5.76
C GLY A 65 -8.17 10.28 -5.07
N GLY A 66 -7.88 10.62 -3.81
CA GLY A 66 -6.94 9.86 -2.98
C GLY A 66 -7.50 8.49 -2.59
N LEU A 67 -6.72 7.73 -1.82
CA LEU A 67 -7.15 6.43 -1.30
C LEU A 67 -8.27 6.60 -0.26
N PRO A 68 -9.47 6.02 -0.47
CA PRO A 68 -10.55 6.02 0.51
C PRO A 68 -10.32 4.99 1.61
N PHE A 69 -10.83 5.26 2.82
CA PHE A 69 -10.65 4.40 3.99
C PHE A 69 -11.05 2.93 3.78
N SER A 70 -12.14 2.68 3.05
CA SER A 70 -12.60 1.32 2.76
C SER A 70 -11.59 0.50 1.98
N GLU A 71 -10.90 1.14 1.03
CA GLU A 71 -9.87 0.50 0.21
C GLU A 71 -8.56 0.36 0.99
N GLY A 72 -8.15 1.39 1.73
CA GLY A 72 -6.97 1.32 2.59
C GLY A 72 -7.09 0.24 3.66
N ARG A 73 -8.27 0.07 4.26
CA ARG A 73 -8.58 -1.05 5.17
C ARG A 73 -8.44 -2.40 4.46
N GLN A 74 -8.92 -2.53 3.23
CA GLN A 74 -8.81 -3.78 2.49
C GLN A 74 -7.34 -4.11 2.14
N ILE A 75 -6.54 -3.10 1.78
CA ILE A 75 -5.10 -3.25 1.57
C ILE A 75 -4.40 -3.69 2.87
N ALA A 76 -4.81 -3.16 4.02
CA ALA A 76 -4.30 -3.60 5.33
C ALA A 76 -4.54 -5.10 5.57
N VAL A 77 -5.76 -5.57 5.28
CA VAL A 77 -6.13 -7.00 5.39
C VAL A 77 -5.28 -7.85 4.45
N TRP A 78 -5.13 -7.43 3.19
CA TRP A 78 -4.30 -8.17 2.22
C TRP A 78 -2.82 -8.16 2.58
N ALA A 79 -2.29 -7.08 3.17
CA ALA A 79 -0.91 -7.02 3.64
C ALA A 79 -0.67 -8.02 4.78
N ALA A 80 -1.60 -8.14 5.72
CA ALA A 80 -1.55 -9.17 6.76
C ALA A 80 -1.58 -10.59 6.15
N GLN A 81 -2.49 -10.84 5.20
CA GLN A 81 -2.57 -12.12 4.48
C GLN A 81 -1.32 -12.42 3.63
N ALA A 82 -0.63 -11.40 3.14
CA ALA A 82 0.60 -11.53 2.37
C ALA A 82 1.85 -11.76 3.25
N GLY A 83 1.71 -11.77 4.58
CA GLY A 83 2.77 -12.14 5.51
C GLY A 83 3.45 -10.97 6.23
N ALA A 84 2.83 -9.79 6.28
CA ALA A 84 3.30 -8.73 7.18
C ALA A 84 3.15 -9.16 8.64
N ASP A 85 4.23 -9.03 9.43
CA ASP A 85 4.22 -9.39 10.85
C ASP A 85 3.56 -8.31 11.72
N ALA A 86 3.57 -7.06 11.25
CA ALA A 86 2.85 -5.95 11.86
C ALA A 86 2.46 -4.89 10.82
N LEU A 87 1.42 -4.11 11.14
CA LEU A 87 0.97 -2.99 10.33
C LEU A 87 1.26 -1.68 11.07
N HIS A 88 1.99 -0.78 10.42
CA HIS A 88 2.17 0.58 10.89
C HIS A 88 1.17 1.48 10.16
N VAL A 89 0.08 1.79 10.84
CA VAL A 89 -1.02 2.57 10.26
C VAL A 89 -0.75 4.05 10.42
N THR A 90 -0.77 4.76 9.30
CA THR A 90 -0.76 6.22 9.24
C THR A 90 -1.86 6.68 8.31
N ALA A 91 -1.99 7.99 8.15
CA ALA A 91 -2.99 8.62 7.30
C ALA A 91 -2.36 9.81 6.60
N ARG A 92 -3.04 10.28 5.53
CA ARG A 92 -2.69 11.44 4.71
C ARG A 92 -1.42 11.23 3.86
N SER A 93 -1.53 11.36 2.55
CA SER A 93 -0.37 11.61 1.70
C SER A 93 -0.09 13.12 1.67
N CYS A 94 1.17 13.48 1.87
CA CYS A 94 1.57 14.86 2.08
C CYS A 94 2.03 15.49 0.76
N PHE A 95 1.20 15.54 -0.28
CA PHE A 95 1.56 16.25 -1.51
C PHE A 95 0.31 16.63 -2.32
N ARG A 96 -0.36 17.72 -1.91
CA ARG A 96 -0.88 18.81 -2.76
C ARG A 96 -1.92 19.63 -1.99
N ARG A 97 -1.78 20.96 -2.09
CA ARG A 97 -2.81 21.94 -1.74
C ARG A 97 -3.71 22.17 -2.94
#